data_AF-A0A938Z8S3-F1
#
_entry.id   AF-A0A938Z8S3-F1
#
_cell.length_a   1.000
_cell.length_b   1.000
_cell.length_c   1.000
_cell.angle_alpha   90.00
_cell.angle_beta   90.00
_cell.angle_gamma   90.00
#
_symmetry.space_group_name_H-M   'P 1'
#
loop_
_entity.id
_entity.type
_entity.pdbx_description
1 polymer ?
#
loop_
_entity_poly.entity_id
_entity_poly.type
_entity_poly.pdbx_seq_one_letter_code
_entity_poly.pdbx_strand_id
1 'polypeptide(L)'
;MGEIKIAESVVKPAATEFSATAHDIRSLKNEVGVAESSLFGAFEGDAAQVTQELLSVLDKCIGSLADSYETHSVSLDDASRTFQDVDQGLATSRVHGGSGGSW
;
A
#
# COMPACT_ATOMS: atom_id res chain seq x y z
N MET A 1 -29.79 13.43 -4.77
CA MET A 1 -28.93 12.72 -3.79
C MET A 1 -28.10 11.71 -4.54
N GLY A 2 -26.77 11.92 -4.50
CA GLY A 2 -25.77 11.43 -5.45
C GLY A 2 -25.18 10.06 -5.11
N GLU A 3 -24.68 9.41 -6.15
CA GLU A 3 -23.94 8.13 -6.13
C GLU A 3 -22.70 8.24 -5.23
N ILE A 4 -22.42 7.23 -4.42
CA ILE A 4 -21.22 7.20 -3.57
C ILE A 4 -20.06 6.75 -4.44
N LYS A 5 -19.46 7.69 -5.20
CA LYS A 5 -18.30 7.41 -6.08
C LYS A 5 -16.94 7.39 -5.36
N ILE A 6 -16.95 7.31 -4.02
CA ILE A 6 -15.75 7.38 -3.17
C ILE A 6 -14.76 6.24 -3.50
N ALA A 7 -15.28 5.05 -3.82
CA ALA A 7 -14.46 3.90 -4.19
C ALA A 7 -13.54 4.19 -5.39
N GLU A 8 -14.08 4.83 -6.43
CA GLU A 8 -13.35 5.11 -7.68
C GLU A 8 -12.53 6.38 -7.63
N SER A 9 -13.06 7.44 -7.02
CA SER A 9 -12.41 8.76 -7.05
C SER A 9 -11.33 8.95 -5.99
N VAL A 10 -11.33 8.14 -4.92
CA VAL A 10 -10.42 8.32 -3.78
C VAL A 10 -9.73 7.03 -3.39
N VAL A 11 -10.48 5.96 -3.15
CA VAL A 11 -9.94 4.76 -2.48
C VAL A 11 -9.04 3.93 -3.38
N LYS A 12 -9.44 3.65 -4.64
CA LYS A 12 -8.61 2.91 -5.61
C LYS A 12 -7.31 3.63 -5.98
N PRO A 13 -7.32 4.94 -6.29
CA PRO A 13 -6.09 5.68 -6.51
C PRO A 13 -5.14 5.59 -5.32
N ALA A 14 -5.65 5.78 -4.10
CA ALA A 14 -4.84 5.67 -2.89
C ALA A 14 -4.23 4.26 -2.72
N ALA A 15 -5.02 3.19 -2.89
CA ALA A 15 -4.49 1.82 -2.83
C ALA A 15 -3.35 1.60 -3.85
N THR A 16 -3.53 2.12 -5.06
CA THR A 16 -2.52 2.04 -6.13
C THR A 16 -1.24 2.79 -5.75
N GLU A 17 -1.35 3.99 -5.19
CA GLU A 17 -0.21 4.79 -4.73
C GLU A 17 0.55 4.12 -3.58
N PHE A 18 -0.18 3.54 -2.61
CA PHE A 18 0.43 2.80 -1.50
C PHE A 18 1.18 1.56 -2.00
N SER A 19 0.58 0.80 -2.93
CA SER A 19 1.21 -0.37 -3.55
C SER A 19 2.48 0.01 -4.32
N ALA A 20 2.41 1.07 -5.15
CA ALA A 20 3.56 1.57 -5.90
C ALA A 20 4.68 2.02 -4.96
N THR A 21 4.34 2.75 -3.88
CA THR A 21 5.32 3.20 -2.89
C THR A 21 5.98 2.02 -2.18
N ALA A 22 5.22 0.99 -1.79
CA ALA A 22 5.78 -0.23 -1.20
C ALA A 22 6.78 -0.92 -2.16
N HIS A 23 6.45 -0.96 -3.45
CA HIS A 23 7.33 -1.49 -4.48
C HIS A 23 8.62 -0.67 -4.62
N ASP A 24 8.53 0.66 -4.68
CA ASP A 24 9.68 1.55 -4.78
C ASP A 24 10.61 1.41 -3.58
N ILE A 25 10.05 1.30 -2.37
CA ILE A 25 10.83 1.05 -1.14
C ILE A 25 11.62 -0.26 -1.24
N ARG A 26 11.03 -1.34 -1.76
CA ARG A 26 11.76 -2.61 -1.97
C ARG A 26 12.83 -2.50 -3.06
N SER A 27 12.58 -1.71 -4.12
CA SER A 27 13.60 -1.47 -5.14
C SER A 27 14.81 -0.74 -4.55
N LEU A 28 14.56 0.34 -3.80
CA LEU A 28 15.61 1.07 -3.08
C LEU A 28 16.36 0.17 -2.10
N LYS A 29 15.65 -0.72 -1.39
CA LYS A 29 16.28 -1.72 -0.52
C LYS A 29 17.30 -2.57 -1.28
N ASN A 30 16.93 -3.08 -2.45
CA ASN A 30 17.80 -3.94 -3.25
C ASN A 30 19.01 -3.16 -3.76
N GLU A 31 18.82 -1.91 -4.21
CA GLU A 31 19.92 -1.03 -4.64
C GLU A 31 20.89 -0.73 -3.48
N VAL A 32 20.36 -0.46 -2.28
CA VAL A 32 21.14 -0.31 -1.06
C VAL A 32 21.94 -1.58 -0.79
N GLY A 33 21.31 -2.77 -0.80
CA GLY A 33 22.01 -4.04 -0.58
C GLY A 33 23.15 -4.31 -1.59
N VAL A 34 23.02 -3.88 -2.84
CA VAL A 34 24.11 -3.96 -3.84
C VAL A 34 25.26 -3.01 -3.49
N ALA A 35 24.95 -1.78 -3.08
CA ALA A 35 25.95 -0.80 -2.63
C ALA A 35 26.68 -1.28 -1.36
N GLU A 36 25.94 -1.84 -0.41
CA GLU A 36 26.45 -2.45 0.82
C GLU A 36 27.45 -3.57 0.52
N SER A 37 27.06 -4.52 -0.35
CA SER A 37 27.92 -5.65 -0.74
C SER A 37 29.23 -5.15 -1.38
N SER A 38 29.19 -4.02 -2.09
CA SER A 38 30.38 -3.38 -2.66
C SER A 38 31.28 -2.72 -1.61
N LEU A 39 30.69 -2.17 -0.54
CA LEU A 39 31.42 -1.51 0.56
C LEU A 39 32.11 -2.50 1.52
N PHE A 40 31.53 -3.68 1.75
CA PHE A 40 32.13 -4.70 2.63
C PHE A 40 33.49 -5.21 2.16
N GLY A 41 33.78 -5.16 0.86
CA GLY A 41 35.12 -5.47 0.35
C GLY A 41 36.18 -4.41 0.67
N ALA A 42 35.78 -3.22 1.13
CA ALA A 42 36.65 -2.06 1.31
C ALA A 42 36.94 -1.71 2.78
N PHE A 43 36.16 -2.23 3.74
CA PHE A 43 36.33 -1.97 5.17
C PHE A 43 36.88 -3.19 5.91
N GLU A 44 37.78 -2.95 6.88
CA GLU A 44 38.32 -3.97 7.79
C GLU A 44 38.15 -3.55 9.26
N GLY A 45 38.16 -4.53 10.18
CA GLY A 45 38.11 -4.29 11.62
C GLY A 45 36.79 -3.68 12.11
N ASP A 46 36.86 -2.85 13.15
CA ASP A 46 35.69 -2.26 13.82
C ASP A 46 34.81 -1.43 12.88
N ALA A 47 35.40 -0.82 11.84
CA ALA A 47 34.66 -0.05 10.84
C ALA A 47 33.74 -0.96 9.99
N ALA A 48 34.18 -2.18 9.68
CA ALA A 48 33.35 -3.15 8.97
C ALA A 48 32.18 -3.61 9.85
N GLN A 49 32.43 -3.84 11.14
CA GLN A 49 31.40 -4.26 12.09
C GLN A 49 30.33 -3.18 12.31
N VAL A 50 30.72 -1.94 12.57
CA VAL A 50 29.78 -0.82 12.75
C VAL A 50 28.96 -0.58 11.49
N THR A 51 29.59 -0.69 10.31
CA THR A 51 28.88 -0.61 9.03
C THR A 51 27.85 -1.73 8.93
N GLN A 52 28.21 -2.98 9.24
CA GLN A 52 27.28 -4.11 9.22
C GLN A 52 26.07 -3.95 10.13
N GLU A 53 26.28 -3.45 11.35
CA GLU A 53 25.21 -3.20 12.29
C GLU A 53 24.26 -2.10 11.79
N LEU A 54 24.80 -1.00 11.25
CA LEU A 54 24.00 0.09 10.68
C LEU A 54 23.16 -0.40 9.49
N LEU A 55 23.75 -1.14 8.57
CA LEU A 55 23.08 -1.68 7.39
C LEU A 55 21.98 -2.69 7.78
N SER A 56 22.22 -3.53 8.77
CA SER A 56 21.21 -4.44 9.34
C SER A 56 20.01 -3.69 9.93
N VAL A 57 20.25 -2.55 10.58
CA VAL A 57 19.16 -1.68 11.07
C VAL A 57 18.40 -1.03 9.91
N LEU A 58 19.11 -0.54 8.89
CA LEU A 58 18.51 0.03 7.69
C LEU A 58 17.63 -1.00 6.95
N ASP A 59 18.11 -2.24 6.77
CA ASP A 59 17.37 -3.33 6.13
C ASP A 59 16.01 -3.58 6.82
N LYS A 60 16.03 -3.63 8.16
CA LYS A 60 14.83 -3.81 8.99
C LYS A 60 13.89 -2.62 8.90
N CYS A 61 14.41 -1.40 8.95
CA CYS A 61 13.59 -0.17 8.84
C CYS A 61 12.90 -0.08 7.48
N ILE A 62 13.64 -0.32 6.40
CA ILE A 62 13.12 -0.27 5.03
C ILE A 62 12.10 -1.39 4.79
N GLY A 63 12.37 -2.61 5.27
CA GLY A 63 11.42 -3.73 5.21
C GLY A 63 10.12 -3.42 5.95
N SER A 64 10.19 -2.97 7.20
CA SER A 64 9.03 -2.59 8.00
C SER A 64 8.19 -1.48 7.34
N LEU A 65 8.86 -0.51 6.70
CA LEU A 65 8.18 0.55 5.96
C LEU A 65 7.42 -0.01 4.75
N ALA A 66 8.06 -0.88 3.95
CA ALA A 66 7.40 -1.52 2.80
C ALA A 66 6.17 -2.33 3.24
N ASP A 67 6.29 -3.12 4.31
CA ASP A 67 5.21 -3.96 4.85
C ASP A 67 4.02 -3.10 5.33
N SER A 68 4.30 -1.93 5.95
CA SER A 68 3.27 -1.00 6.37
C SER A 68 2.51 -0.40 5.19
N TYR A 69 3.20 -0.03 4.11
CA TYR A 69 2.55 0.51 2.91
C TYR A 69 1.72 -0.56 2.20
N GLU A 70 2.19 -1.80 2.15
CA GLU A 70 1.43 -2.93 1.61
C GLU A 70 0.17 -3.21 2.43
N THR A 71 0.27 -3.17 3.77
CA THR A 71 -0.88 -3.31 4.67
C THR A 71 -1.94 -2.23 4.43
N HIS A 72 -1.52 -0.98 4.23
CA HIS A 72 -2.43 0.12 3.89
C HIS A 72 -3.06 -0.06 2.50
N SER A 73 -2.29 -0.50 1.51
CA SER A 73 -2.82 -0.82 0.17
C SER A 73 -3.94 -1.85 0.25
N VAL A 74 -3.74 -2.95 0.98
CA VAL A 74 -4.76 -4.01 1.15
C VAL A 74 -5.99 -3.47 1.87
N SER A 75 -5.79 -2.71 2.94
CA SER A 75 -6.90 -2.11 3.71
C SER A 75 -7.75 -1.17 2.85
N LEU A 76 -7.10 -0.39 1.97
CA LEU A 76 -7.78 0.49 1.02
C LEU A 76 -8.53 -0.32 -0.06
N ASP A 77 -7.95 -1.40 -0.58
CA ASP A 77 -8.64 -2.28 -1.52
C ASP A 77 -9.92 -2.89 -0.92
N ASP A 78 -9.86 -3.35 0.32
CA ASP A 78 -11.02 -3.89 1.04
C ASP A 78 -12.08 -2.80 1.32
N ALA A 79 -11.65 -1.60 1.67
CA ALA A 79 -12.54 -0.44 1.78
C ALA A 79 -13.20 -0.11 0.43
N SER A 80 -12.46 -0.20 -0.67
CA SER A 80 -12.98 0.05 -2.02
C SER A 80 -14.10 -0.93 -2.36
N ARG A 81 -13.89 -2.23 -2.10
CA ARG A 81 -14.90 -3.28 -2.28
C ARG A 81 -16.15 -3.01 -1.46
N THR A 82 -15.96 -2.67 -0.18
CA THR A 82 -17.08 -2.34 0.72
C THR A 82 -17.92 -1.17 0.19
N PHE A 83 -17.27 -0.10 -0.29
CA PHE A 83 -17.98 1.04 -0.88
C PHE A 83 -18.73 0.66 -2.16
N GLN A 84 -18.15 -0.20 -3.01
CA GLN A 84 -18.81 -0.70 -4.22
C GLN A 84 -20.06 -1.53 -3.89
N ASP A 85 -19.97 -2.43 -2.90
CA ASP A 85 -21.11 -3.25 -2.46
C ASP A 85 -22.26 -2.38 -1.93
N VAL A 86 -21.93 -1.34 -1.15
CA VAL A 86 -22.92 -0.36 -0.66
C VAL A 86 -23.56 0.41 -1.80
N ASP A 87 -22.78 0.91 -2.76
CA ASP A 87 -23.31 1.66 -3.91
C ASP A 87 -24.24 0.79 -4.77
N GLN A 88 -23.89 -0.47 -5.01
CA GLN A 88 -24.74 -1.44 -5.71
C GLN A 88 -26.03 -1.75 -4.95
N GLY A 89 -25.97 -1.93 -3.63
CA GLY A 89 -27.14 -2.14 -2.79
C GLY A 89 -28.11 -0.95 -2.80
N LEU A 90 -27.57 0.27 -2.74
CA LEU A 90 -28.35 1.50 -2.86
C LEU A 90 -28.98 1.64 -4.25
N ALA A 91 -28.24 1.36 -5.32
CA ALA A 91 -28.79 1.36 -6.68
C ALA A 91 -29.95 0.37 -6.84
N THR A 92 -29.79 -0.85 -6.31
CA THR A 92 -30.80 -1.92 -6.38
C THR A 92 -32.05 -1.56 -5.59
N SER A 93 -31.92 -1.04 -4.37
CA SER A 93 -33.06 -0.61 -3.54
C SER A 93 -33.85 0.54 -4.17
N ARG A 94 -33.18 1.47 -4.86
CA ARG A 94 -33.82 2.57 -5.57
C ARG A 94 -34.71 2.09 -6.72
N VAL A 95 -34.30 1.03 -7.41
CA VAL A 95 -35.08 0.39 -8.49
C VAL A 95 -36.33 -0.29 -7.92
N HIS A 96 -36.24 -0.93 -6.75
CA HIS A 96 -37.37 -1.65 -6.14
C HIS A 96 -38.34 -0.73 -5.38
N GLY A 97 -37.88 0.39 -4.81
CA GLY A 97 -38.74 1.38 -4.14
C GLY A 97 -39.60 2.24 -5.08
N GLY A 98 -39.28 2.27 -6.39
CA GLY A 98 -40.02 3.01 -7.40
C GLY A 98 -41.22 2.27 -8.02
N SER A 99 -41.37 0.96 -7.77
CA SER A 99 -42.38 0.12 -8.43
C SER A 99 -43.68 -0.08 -7.62
N GLY A 100 -43.86 0.60 -6.49
CA GLY A 100 -44.96 0.38 -5.54
C GLY A 100 -46.08 1.43 -5.53
N GLY A 101 -46.27 2.17 -6.62
CA GLY A 101 -47.25 3.27 -6.71
C GLY A 101 -48.32 3.05 -7.79
N SER A 102 -49.20 2.08 -7.62
CA SER A 102 -50.53 2.08 -8.25
C SER A 102 -51.50 1.29 -7.39
N TRP A 103 -52.28 2.01 -6.59
CA TRP A 103 -53.59 1.63 -6.06
C TRP A 103 -54.48 2.87 -6.17
#